data_AF-A0A1X1NF67-F1
#
_entry.id   AF-A0A1X1NF67-F1
#
_cell.length_a   1.000
_cell.length_b   1.000
_cell.length_c   1.000
_cell.angle_alpha   90.00
_cell.angle_beta   90.00
_cell.angle_gamma   90.00
#
_symmetry.space_group_name_H-M   'P 1'
#
loop_
_entity.id
_entity.type
_entity.pdbx_description
1 polymer ?
#
loop_
_entity_poly.entity_id
_entity_poly.type
_entity_poly.pdbx_seq_one_letter_code
_entity_poly.pdbx_strand_id
1 'polypeptide(L)'
;MDFSDAPAESVLTANTPESAFERKAAQWALIRHRVDTQTTLLNKLRDDMTADLREVGIQDEKGSYIIELPRPLRVGEKPFKGMKLERYTTQGLNEDEAEDIARVLDTEAADNGADAVVYERLFPMVRQFDPQEAYVLYQEGLLTDEHMERIFPEKEGFRFKRVDA
;
A
#
# COMPACT_ATOMS: atom_id res chain seq x y z
N MET A 1 48.68 32.76 -30.92
CA MET A 1 48.86 31.30 -30.95
C MET A 1 47.49 30.71 -31.15
N ASP A 2 47.36 29.95 -32.23
CA ASP A 2 46.12 29.46 -32.82
C ASP A 2 45.37 28.45 -31.93
N PHE A 3 44.04 28.54 -32.00
CA PHE A 3 43.14 27.48 -31.61
C PHE A 3 43.19 26.40 -32.69
N SER A 4 43.57 25.16 -32.34
CA SER A 4 43.35 24.00 -33.20
C SER A 4 42.30 23.12 -32.56
N ASP A 5 41.13 23.15 -33.19
CA ASP A 5 40.08 22.16 -33.12
C ASP A 5 40.62 20.74 -33.26
N ALA A 6 40.22 19.88 -32.33
CA ALA A 6 39.52 18.64 -32.67
C ALA A 6 38.79 18.17 -31.40
N PRO A 7 37.45 18.04 -31.44
CA PRO A 7 36.76 17.31 -30.39
C PRO A 7 37.31 15.89 -30.39
N ALA A 8 37.60 15.34 -29.20
CA ALA A 8 37.69 13.90 -29.06
C ALA A 8 36.31 13.38 -29.48
N GLU A 9 36.20 12.99 -30.75
CA GLU A 9 35.08 12.22 -31.28
C GLU A 9 34.85 11.14 -30.24
N SER A 10 33.70 11.22 -29.56
CA SER A 10 33.23 10.10 -28.79
C SER A 10 33.11 9.00 -29.82
N VAL A 11 34.09 8.09 -29.79
CA VAL A 11 34.06 6.90 -30.61
C VAL A 11 32.92 6.10 -30.01
N LEU A 12 31.71 6.43 -30.43
CA LEU A 12 30.56 5.55 -30.50
C LEU A 12 30.99 4.45 -31.46
N THR A 13 31.82 3.54 -30.95
CA THR A 13 32.03 2.25 -31.55
C THR A 13 30.67 1.56 -31.54
N ALA A 14 29.97 1.70 -32.65
CA ALA A 14 28.98 0.75 -33.09
C ALA A 14 29.54 -0.65 -32.82
N ASN A 15 28.81 -1.44 -32.02
CA ASN A 15 29.13 -2.79 -31.52
C ASN A 15 29.69 -2.90 -30.08
N THR A 16 29.16 -2.15 -29.12
CA THR A 16 29.16 -2.66 -27.73
C THR A 16 27.97 -3.61 -27.57
N PRO A 17 28.16 -4.90 -27.23
CA PRO A 17 27.04 -5.77 -26.92
C PRO A 17 26.33 -5.15 -25.72
N GLU A 18 25.07 -4.72 -25.89
CA GLU A 18 24.23 -4.30 -24.77
C GLU A 18 24.46 -5.29 -23.63
N SER A 19 24.86 -4.79 -22.47
CA SER A 19 25.17 -5.68 -21.36
C SER A 19 23.92 -6.54 -21.09
N ALA A 20 24.09 -7.80 -20.70
CA ALA A 20 22.93 -8.65 -20.39
C ALA A 20 21.99 -8.00 -19.34
N PHE A 21 22.52 -7.06 -18.55
CA PHE A 21 21.77 -6.22 -17.64
C PHE A 21 20.92 -5.16 -18.34
N GLU A 22 21.44 -4.42 -19.33
CA GLU A 22 20.67 -3.43 -20.10
C GLU A 22 19.45 -4.06 -20.78
N ARG A 23 19.61 -5.24 -21.40
CA ARG A 23 18.49 -5.99 -21.97
C ARG A 23 17.45 -6.37 -20.91
N LYS A 24 17.88 -6.81 -19.73
CA LYS A 24 16.98 -7.15 -18.61
C LYS A 24 16.29 -5.90 -18.06
N ALA A 25 16.98 -4.77 -17.96
CA ALA A 25 16.44 -3.50 -17.50
C ALA A 25 15.38 -2.97 -18.48
N ALA A 26 15.66 -3.03 -19.79
CA ALA A 26 14.70 -2.67 -20.84
C ALA A 26 13.46 -3.59 -20.81
N GLN A 27 13.64 -4.90 -20.67
CA GLN A 27 12.55 -5.86 -20.54
C GLN A 27 11.70 -5.60 -19.28
N TRP A 28 12.35 -5.37 -18.14
CA TRP A 28 11.67 -5.02 -16.89
C TRP A 28 10.87 -3.73 -17.03
N ALA A 29 11.45 -2.68 -17.61
CA ALA A 29 10.79 -1.40 -17.81
C ALA A 29 9.56 -1.53 -18.72
N LEU A 30 9.66 -2.30 -19.79
CA LEU A 30 8.58 -2.57 -20.74
C LEU A 30 7.45 -3.41 -20.10
N ILE A 31 7.79 -4.45 -19.34
CA ILE A 31 6.80 -5.24 -18.59
C ILE A 31 6.08 -4.34 -17.58
N ARG A 32 6.83 -3.52 -16.83
CA ARG A 32 6.25 -2.62 -15.84
C ARG A 32 5.28 -1.63 -16.49
N HIS A 33 5.67 -1.02 -17.61
CA HIS A 33 4.79 -0.13 -18.36
C HIS A 33 3.52 -0.82 -18.85
N ARG A 34 3.62 -2.06 -19.34
CA ARG A 34 2.45 -2.85 -19.75
C ARG A 34 1.51 -3.13 -18.57
N VAL A 35 2.05 -3.53 -17.42
CA VAL A 35 1.27 -3.78 -16.21
C VAL A 35 0.57 -2.49 -15.75
N ASP A 36 1.28 -1.37 -15.72
CA ASP A 36 0.70 -0.08 -15.32
C ASP A 36 -0.44 0.31 -16.29
N THR A 37 -0.21 0.20 -17.61
CA THR A 37 -1.23 0.48 -18.64
C THR A 37 -2.46 -0.43 -18.51
N GLN A 38 -2.24 -1.74 -18.33
CA GLN A 38 -3.31 -2.72 -18.16
C GLN A 38 -4.09 -2.48 -16.86
N THR A 39 -3.41 -2.06 -15.79
CA THR A 39 -4.04 -1.72 -14.52
C THR A 39 -4.93 -0.49 -14.67
N THR A 40 -4.45 0.55 -15.38
CA THR A 40 -5.28 1.73 -15.69
C THR A 40 -6.51 1.37 -16.51
N LEU A 41 -6.36 0.55 -17.54
CA LEU A 41 -7.48 0.08 -18.37
C LEU A 41 -8.48 -0.75 -17.56
N LEU A 42 -8.00 -1.65 -16.70
CA LEU A 42 -8.85 -2.47 -15.83
C LEU A 42 -9.62 -1.61 -14.82
N ASN A 43 -8.98 -0.63 -14.21
CA ASN A 43 -9.63 0.29 -13.28
C ASN A 43 -10.72 1.12 -14.00
N LYS A 44 -10.42 1.63 -15.19
CA LYS A 44 -11.41 2.36 -15.99
C LYS A 44 -12.62 1.47 -16.33
N LEU A 45 -12.38 0.26 -16.82
CA LEU A 45 -13.45 -0.71 -17.11
C LEU A 45 -14.27 -1.04 -15.86
N ARG A 46 -13.62 -1.25 -14.72
CA ARG A 46 -14.31 -1.49 -13.45
C ARG A 46 -15.23 -0.32 -13.10
N ASP A 47 -14.76 0.90 -13.25
CA ASP A 47 -15.52 2.10 -12.90
C ASP A 47 -16.72 2.27 -13.85
N ASP A 48 -16.52 2.08 -15.17
CA ASP A 48 -17.58 2.09 -16.18
C ASP A 48 -18.62 0.99 -15.89
N MET A 49 -18.18 -0.25 -15.65
CA MET A 49 -19.06 -1.38 -15.34
C MET A 49 -19.80 -1.22 -14.00
N THR A 50 -19.22 -0.48 -13.05
CA THR A 50 -19.88 -0.16 -11.77
C THR A 50 -21.06 0.78 -12.00
N ALA A 51 -20.92 1.75 -12.90
CA ALA A 51 -22.02 2.62 -13.30
C ALA A 51 -23.13 1.81 -13.99
N ASP A 52 -22.76 0.97 -14.97
CA ASP A 52 -23.71 0.09 -15.66
C ASP A 52 -24.45 -0.85 -14.69
N LEU A 53 -23.73 -1.48 -13.75
CA LEU A 53 -24.32 -2.37 -12.75
C LEU A 53 -25.33 -1.66 -11.83
N ARG A 54 -25.13 -0.37 -11.54
CA ARG A 54 -26.08 0.42 -10.75
C ARG A 54 -27.29 0.87 -11.56
N GLU A 55 -27.11 1.08 -12.87
CA GLU A 55 -28.18 1.52 -13.77
C GLU A 55 -29.11 0.38 -14.18
N VAL A 56 -28.55 -0.78 -14.56
CA VAL A 56 -29.31 -1.90 -15.14
C VAL A 56 -29.30 -3.17 -14.29
N GLY A 57 -28.47 -3.23 -13.24
CA GLY A 57 -28.39 -4.40 -12.36
C GLY A 57 -29.55 -4.49 -11.38
N ILE A 58 -29.83 -5.71 -10.92
CA ILE A 58 -30.83 -5.97 -9.89
C ILE A 58 -30.15 -5.84 -8.52
N GLN A 59 -30.70 -4.99 -7.67
CA GLN A 59 -30.21 -4.83 -6.29
C GLN A 59 -30.71 -5.96 -5.40
N ASP A 60 -29.82 -6.57 -4.62
CA ASP A 60 -30.18 -7.56 -3.59
C ASP A 60 -30.55 -6.89 -2.25
N GLU A 61 -31.10 -7.67 -1.32
CA GLU A 61 -31.48 -7.21 0.02
C GLU A 61 -30.30 -6.66 0.84
N LYS A 62 -29.06 -6.98 0.46
CA LYS A 62 -27.82 -6.52 1.12
C LYS A 62 -27.27 -5.25 0.46
N GLY A 63 -27.89 -4.75 -0.60
CA GLY A 63 -27.49 -3.58 -1.36
C GLY A 63 -26.38 -3.82 -2.39
N SER A 64 -26.10 -5.07 -2.73
CA SER A 64 -25.22 -5.45 -3.85
C SER A 64 -26.00 -5.41 -5.17
N TYR A 65 -25.30 -5.23 -6.30
CA TYR A 65 -25.91 -5.23 -7.63
C TYR A 65 -25.47 -6.45 -8.43
N ILE A 66 -26.41 -7.11 -9.11
CA ILE A 66 -26.13 -8.30 -9.94
C ILE A 66 -26.65 -8.06 -11.35
N ILE A 67 -25.82 -8.39 -12.35
CA ILE A 67 -26.23 -8.49 -13.74
C ILE A 67 -25.89 -9.88 -14.28
N GLU A 68 -26.86 -10.56 -14.87
CA GLU A 68 -26.61 -11.77 -15.64
C GLU A 68 -26.38 -11.44 -17.11
N LEU A 69 -25.37 -12.06 -17.70
CA LEU A 69 -25.10 -11.95 -19.12
C LEU A 69 -26.02 -12.90 -19.91
N PRO A 70 -26.57 -12.45 -21.05
CA PRO A 70 -27.44 -13.29 -21.87
C PRO A 70 -26.71 -14.48 -22.49
N ARG A 71 -25.39 -14.40 -22.63
CA ARG A 71 -24.52 -15.49 -23.08
C ARG A 71 -23.32 -15.60 -22.15
N PRO A 72 -22.91 -16.82 -21.76
CA PRO A 72 -21.71 -17.01 -20.95
C PRO A 72 -20.47 -16.63 -21.75
N LEU A 73 -19.58 -15.87 -21.12
CA LEU A 73 -18.27 -15.54 -21.67
C LEU A 73 -17.22 -16.49 -21.10
N ARG A 74 -16.15 -16.76 -21.85
CA ARG A 74 -15.03 -17.60 -21.42
C ARG A 74 -13.75 -16.78 -21.37
N VAL A 75 -13.07 -16.78 -20.23
CA VAL A 75 -11.74 -16.21 -20.07
C VAL A 75 -10.83 -17.34 -19.58
N GLY A 76 -9.92 -17.78 -20.46
CA GLY A 76 -9.18 -19.02 -20.25
C GLY A 76 -10.11 -20.23 -20.14
N GLU A 77 -9.93 -21.03 -19.10
CA GLU A 77 -10.72 -22.24 -18.85
C GLU A 77 -12.01 -21.99 -18.06
N LYS A 78 -12.24 -20.77 -17.56
CA LYS A 78 -13.37 -20.46 -16.68
C LYS A 78 -14.47 -19.70 -17.42
N PRO A 79 -15.66 -20.31 -17.61
CA PRO A 79 -16.82 -19.56 -18.06
C PRO A 79 -17.41 -18.73 -16.92
N PHE A 80 -17.93 -17.55 -17.22
CA PHE A 80 -18.76 -16.78 -16.30
C PHE A 80 -20.01 -16.27 -17.02
N LYS A 81 -21.12 -16.15 -16.28
CA LYS A 81 -22.46 -15.84 -16.82
C LYS A 81 -23.05 -14.54 -16.26
N GLY A 82 -22.25 -13.74 -15.57
CA GLY A 82 -22.73 -12.55 -14.90
C GLY A 82 -21.67 -11.91 -14.04
N MET A 83 -21.99 -10.74 -13.52
CA MET A 83 -21.15 -10.00 -12.59
C MET A 83 -21.96 -9.50 -11.40
N LYS A 84 -21.29 -9.46 -10.26
CA LYS A 84 -21.85 -8.98 -9.00
C LYS A 84 -20.94 -7.89 -8.43
N LEU A 85 -21.51 -6.72 -8.18
CA LEU A 85 -20.91 -5.65 -7.40
C LEU A 85 -21.33 -5.85 -5.95
N GLU A 86 -20.43 -6.39 -5.13
CA GLU A 86 -20.69 -6.65 -3.73
C GLU A 86 -20.53 -5.38 -2.89
N ARG A 87 -21.52 -5.09 -2.06
CA ARG A 87 -21.36 -4.09 -1.02
C ARG A 87 -20.53 -4.69 0.12
N TYR A 88 -19.32 -4.18 0.29
CA TYR A 88 -18.55 -4.41 1.51
C TYR A 88 -18.65 -3.17 2.41
N THR A 89 -18.83 -3.39 3.71
CA THR A 89 -18.72 -2.34 4.71
C THR A 89 -17.55 -2.73 5.60
N THR A 90 -16.48 -1.96 5.54
CA THR A 90 -15.35 -2.12 6.47
C THR A 90 -15.65 -1.22 7.66
N GLN A 91 -15.76 -1.80 8.85
CA GLN A 91 -15.80 -1.00 10.08
C GLN A 91 -14.39 -0.49 10.34
N GLY A 92 -14.18 0.81 10.16
CA GLY A 92 -12.97 1.49 10.63
C GLY A 92 -13.13 1.85 12.10
N LEU A 93 -12.04 1.75 12.87
CA LEU A 93 -12.00 2.29 14.22
C LEU A 93 -11.85 3.82 14.12
N ASN A 94 -12.75 4.55 14.77
CA ASN A 94 -12.58 5.97 15.03
C ASN A 94 -12.07 6.09 16.46
N GLU A 95 -10.76 6.24 16.62
CA GLU A 95 -10.11 6.27 17.95
C GLU A 95 -10.59 7.47 18.77
N ASP A 96 -10.77 8.64 18.14
CA ASP A 96 -11.24 9.87 18.81
C ASP A 96 -12.66 9.69 19.38
N GLU A 97 -13.59 9.16 18.58
CA GLU A 97 -14.95 8.88 19.06
C GLU A 97 -14.97 7.77 20.12
N ALA A 98 -14.11 6.76 19.99
CA ALA A 98 -13.98 5.70 20.98
C ALA A 98 -13.46 6.24 22.32
N GLU A 99 -12.53 7.20 22.29
CA GLU A 99 -11.99 7.87 23.48
C GLU A 99 -13.05 8.69 24.19
N ASP A 100 -13.80 9.51 23.43
CA ASP A 100 -14.89 10.32 23.96
C ASP A 100 -15.98 9.46 24.61
N ILE A 101 -16.41 8.38 23.92
CA ILE A 101 -17.41 7.44 24.45
C ILE A 101 -16.90 6.78 25.73
N ALA A 102 -15.65 6.34 25.77
CA ALA A 102 -15.08 5.67 26.93
C ALA A 102 -15.03 6.59 28.15
N ARG A 103 -14.70 7.87 27.96
CA ARG A 103 -14.70 8.88 29.04
C ARG A 103 -16.10 9.20 29.55
N VAL A 104 -17.08 9.30 28.64
CA VAL A 104 -18.49 9.51 29.01
C VAL A 104 -19.01 8.35 29.84
N LEU A 105 -18.75 7.11 29.42
CA LEU A 105 -19.18 5.90 30.13
C LEU A 105 -18.57 5.78 31.53
N ASP A 106 -17.31 6.17 31.71
CA ASP A 106 -16.67 6.21 33.03
C ASP A 106 -17.30 7.27 33.94
N THR A 107 -17.64 8.44 33.37
CA THR A 107 -18.31 9.51 34.12
C THR A 107 -19.71 9.08 34.54
N GLU A 108 -20.50 8.49 33.64
CA GLU A 108 -21.83 7.95 33.94
C GLU A 108 -21.78 6.81 34.96
N ALA A 109 -20.75 5.95 34.91
CA ALA A 109 -20.57 4.88 35.88
C ALA A 109 -20.27 5.44 37.28
N ALA A 110 -19.39 6.45 37.37
CA ALA A 110 -19.07 7.13 38.62
C ALA A 110 -20.31 7.80 39.24
N ASP A 111 -21.14 8.47 38.44
CA ASP A 111 -22.37 9.13 38.88
C ASP A 111 -23.44 8.12 39.38
N ASN A 112 -23.42 6.90 38.85
CA ASN A 112 -24.32 5.81 39.26
C ASN A 112 -23.76 4.92 40.38
N GLY A 113 -22.61 5.26 40.96
CA GLY A 113 -21.96 4.49 42.03
C GLY A 113 -21.43 3.13 41.58
N ALA A 114 -21.21 2.94 40.28
CA ALA A 114 -20.65 1.74 39.70
C ALA A 114 -19.13 1.91 39.49
N ASP A 115 -18.37 0.91 39.92
CA ASP A 115 -16.90 0.89 39.83
C ASP A 115 -16.45 0.36 38.44
N ALA A 116 -16.96 0.97 37.36
CA ALA A 116 -16.64 0.57 36.00
C ALA A 116 -15.55 1.48 35.43
N VAL A 117 -14.39 0.90 35.13
CA VAL A 117 -13.29 1.56 34.40
C VAL A 117 -13.28 1.03 32.97
N VAL A 118 -14.07 1.65 32.10
CA VAL A 118 -14.21 1.37 30.67
C VAL A 118 -13.03 1.97 29.90
N TYR A 119 -12.56 3.16 30.26
CA TYR A 119 -11.47 3.83 29.57
C TYR A 119 -10.18 3.03 29.58
N GLU A 120 -9.69 2.63 30.76
CA GLU A 120 -8.43 1.87 30.87
C GLU A 120 -8.49 0.49 30.21
N ARG A 121 -9.70 -0.07 30.04
CA ARG A 121 -9.92 -1.34 29.36
C ARG A 121 -9.88 -1.22 27.85
N LEU A 122 -10.38 -0.10 27.30
CA LEU A 122 -10.35 0.18 25.87
C LEU A 122 -9.00 0.76 25.43
N PHE A 123 -8.34 1.53 26.30
CA PHE A 123 -7.07 2.20 26.08
C PHE A 123 -6.03 1.75 27.11
N PRO A 124 -5.58 0.48 27.08
CA PRO A 124 -4.57 0.01 28.00
C PRO A 124 -3.24 0.75 27.78
N MET A 125 -2.54 1.08 28.87
CA MET A 125 -1.19 1.64 28.79
C MET A 125 -0.23 0.57 28.24
N VAL A 126 -0.02 0.58 26.93
CA VAL A 126 0.98 -0.27 26.29
C VAL A 126 2.35 0.38 26.48
N ARG A 127 3.30 -0.35 27.07
CA ARG A 127 4.70 0.08 27.10
C ARG A 127 5.23 0.03 25.66
N GLN A 128 5.25 1.18 25.01
CA GLN A 128 5.83 1.33 23.68
C GLN A 128 7.34 1.51 23.80
N PHE A 129 8.10 0.75 23.02
CA PHE A 129 9.53 0.99 22.86
C PHE A 129 9.70 2.32 22.11
N ASP A 130 10.45 3.25 22.70
CA ASP A 130 10.78 4.53 22.09
C ASP A 130 12.18 4.43 21.43
N PRO A 131 12.26 4.44 20.08
CA PRO A 131 13.53 4.36 19.39
C PRO A 131 14.47 5.54 19.66
N GLN A 132 13.91 6.75 19.82
CA GLN A 132 14.68 7.96 20.07
C GLN A 132 15.31 7.93 21.45
N GLU A 133 14.54 7.48 22.45
CA GLU A 133 15.05 7.32 23.81
C GLU A 133 16.18 6.30 23.88
N ALA A 134 16.12 5.22 23.10
CA ALA A 134 17.23 4.27 23.01
C ALA A 134 18.52 4.92 22.50
N TYR A 135 18.46 5.87 21.55
CA TYR A 135 19.65 6.62 21.13
C TYR A 135 20.16 7.58 22.20
N VAL A 136 19.28 8.21 22.99
CA VAL A 136 19.67 9.07 24.13
C VAL A 136 20.43 8.23 25.16
N LEU A 137 19.87 7.09 25.57
CA LEU A 137 20.49 6.17 26.52
C LEU A 137 21.82 5.59 26.02
N TYR A 138 21.97 5.43 24.70
CA TYR A 138 23.23 5.07 24.07
C TYR A 138 24.28 6.19 24.18
N GLN A 139 23.90 7.44 23.93
CA GLN A 139 24.80 8.59 24.09
C GLN A 139 25.20 8.84 25.56
N GLU A 140 24.31 8.54 26.49
CA GLU A 140 24.57 8.57 27.93
C GLU A 140 25.44 7.39 28.41
N GLY A 141 25.75 6.43 27.52
CA GLY A 141 26.58 5.25 27.82
C GLY A 141 25.85 4.15 28.61
N LEU A 142 24.53 4.24 28.76
CA LEU A 142 23.70 3.22 29.42
C LEU A 142 23.40 2.04 28.48
N LEU A 143 23.39 2.28 27.17
CA LEU A 143 23.36 1.23 26.13
C LEU A 143 24.72 1.15 25.43
N THR A 144 25.08 -0.06 25.01
CA THR A 144 26.32 -0.35 24.27
C THR A 144 26.02 -0.51 22.78
N ASP A 145 27.05 -0.49 21.94
CA ASP A 145 26.94 -0.78 20.51
C ASP A 145 26.22 -2.12 20.26
N GLU A 146 26.60 -3.16 21.01
CA GLU A 146 26.00 -4.48 20.92
C GLU A 146 24.50 -4.47 21.29
N HIS A 147 24.08 -3.64 22.24
CA HIS A 147 22.66 -3.47 22.56
C HIS A 147 21.91 -2.81 21.39
N MET A 148 22.49 -1.78 20.79
CA MET A 148 21.87 -1.06 19.68
C MET A 148 21.73 -1.92 18.43
N GLU A 149 22.73 -2.72 18.07
CA GLU A 149 22.68 -3.66 16.95
C GLU A 149 21.58 -4.72 17.11
N ARG A 150 21.37 -5.19 18.35
CA ARG A 150 20.34 -6.20 18.65
C ARG A 150 18.93 -5.61 18.65
N ILE A 151 18.79 -4.35 19.08
CA ILE A 151 17.51 -3.63 19.10
C ILE A 151 17.11 -3.19 17.68
N PHE A 152 18.07 -2.77 16.87
CA PHE A 152 17.88 -2.30 15.50
C PHE A 152 18.66 -3.16 14.50
N PRO A 153 18.21 -4.40 14.23
CA PRO A 153 18.89 -5.26 13.29
C PRO A 153 18.83 -4.68 11.87
N GLU A 154 19.98 -4.56 11.22
CA GLU A 154 20.05 -4.16 9.82
C GLU A 154 19.36 -5.22 8.93
N LYS A 155 18.32 -4.80 8.21
CA LYS A 155 17.65 -5.62 7.21
C LYS A 155 17.85 -4.99 5.85
N GLU A 156 18.63 -5.65 5.00
CA GLU A 156 18.80 -5.22 3.61
C GLU A 156 17.57 -5.60 2.77
N GLY A 157 17.02 -4.63 2.04
CA GLY A 157 15.93 -4.82 1.11
C GLY A 157 16.22 -4.08 -0.20
N PHE A 158 16.22 -4.79 -1.32
CA PHE A 158 16.46 -4.21 -2.63
C PHE A 158 15.14 -4.05 -3.38
N ARG A 159 14.87 -2.84 -3.89
CA ARG A 159 13.77 -2.57 -4.82
C ARG A 159 14.29 -1.89 -6.07
N PHE A 160 13.82 -2.32 -7.23
CA PHE A 160 14.10 -1.61 -8.47
C PHE A 160 13.22 -0.35 -8.55
N LYS A 161 13.85 0.82 -8.69
CA LYS A 161 13.21 2.10 -8.95
C LYS A 161 13.79 2.67 -10.24
N ARG A 162 12.95 3.27 -11.10
CA ARG A 162 13.43 4.07 -12.23
C ARG A 162 14.13 5.32 -11.69
N VAL A 163 15.24 5.69 -12.30
CA VAL A 163 15.91 6.96 -12.06
C VAL A 163 15.62 7.82 -13.28
N ASP A 164 14.95 8.94 -13.08
CA ASP A 164 14.70 9.91 -14.16
C ASP A 164 16.00 10.66 -14.49
N ALA A 165 16.14 11.11 -15.74
CA ALA A 165 17.30 11.86 -16.21
C ALA A 165 17.25 13.34 -15.81
#